data_AF-A0A7N5K8V7-F1
#
_entry.id   AF-A0A7N5K8V7-F1
#
_cell.length_a   1.000
_cell.length_b   1.000
_cell.length_c   1.000
_cell.angle_alpha   90.00
_cell.angle_beta   90.00
_cell.angle_gamma   90.00
#
_symmetry.space_group_name_H-M   'P 1'
#
loop_
_entity.id
_entity.type
_entity.pdbx_description
1 polymer ?
#
loop_
_entity_poly.entity_id
_entity_poly.type
_entity_poly.pdbx_seq_one_letter_code
_entity_poly.pdbx_strand_id
1 'polypeptide(L)'
;MSEGETRQSEGSTQAGAVTVSDVQELIRRKEEIEAQIKANYDVLESQKGVGMNEPLVDCEGYPRSDVDLYQVRTARHNIVCLQNDHKAVMKQVEEALHQLHARDKEKQARDTAEAHKEAMSRNLGQSEGLSPPQAFAKVNNISPGSPASIAGLQVDDEIVEFGSVNTQNFQSLHNIGSVVQHSEGTLTWSFGWNSSLPVYYIRDDNQRVLLYVCAHTAVIYNVFKNTQHHLQGHPNVISCLCISEDRRWIATADKGPNCLIIIWDSFTG
;
A
#
# COMPACT_ATOMS: atom_id res chain seq x y z
N MET A 1 51.14 -31.88 -37.77
CA MET A 1 49.90 -32.64 -37.96
C MET A 1 49.53 -33.25 -36.63
N SER A 2 48.30 -32.96 -36.18
CA SER A 2 47.53 -33.67 -35.14
C SER A 2 48.01 -33.45 -33.70
N GLU A 3 47.45 -32.51 -32.91
CA GLU A 3 46.10 -32.47 -32.29
C GLU A 3 45.82 -33.63 -31.33
N GLY A 4 45.48 -33.30 -30.07
CA GLY A 4 45.18 -34.27 -29.01
C GLY A 4 44.92 -33.65 -27.63
N GLU A 5 43.93 -32.76 -27.57
CA GLU A 5 42.97 -32.53 -26.46
C GLU A 5 43.45 -32.27 -25.02
N THR A 6 43.57 -30.98 -24.69
CA THR A 6 43.31 -30.44 -23.35
C THR A 6 41.82 -30.50 -23.03
N ARG A 7 41.41 -31.36 -22.09
CA ARG A 7 40.08 -31.31 -21.46
C ARG A 7 40.01 -30.09 -20.53
N GLN A 8 39.48 -28.98 -21.03
CA GLN A 8 39.00 -27.89 -20.18
C GLN A 8 37.64 -28.26 -19.61
N SER A 9 37.58 -28.44 -18.29
CA SER A 9 36.35 -28.54 -17.51
C SER A 9 35.75 -27.13 -17.40
N GLU A 10 34.88 -26.77 -18.34
CA GLU A 10 34.00 -25.61 -18.23
C GLU A 10 32.89 -25.87 -17.20
N GLY A 11 33.21 -25.62 -15.93
CA GLY A 11 32.20 -25.41 -14.89
C GLY A 11 31.74 -23.95 -14.95
N SER A 12 30.95 -23.59 -15.94
CA SER A 12 30.30 -22.28 -15.96
C SER A 12 29.24 -22.24 -14.87
N THR A 13 29.50 -21.46 -13.82
CA THR A 13 28.49 -21.09 -12.81
C THR A 13 27.46 -20.19 -13.50
N GLN A 14 26.45 -20.79 -14.12
CA GLN A 14 25.24 -20.07 -14.51
C GLN A 14 24.62 -19.50 -13.23
N ALA A 15 24.67 -18.19 -13.08
CA ALA A 15 23.76 -17.47 -12.19
C ALA A 15 22.35 -17.61 -12.76
N GLY A 16 21.72 -18.77 -12.49
CA GLY A 16 20.36 -19.08 -12.88
C GLY A 16 19.41 -18.09 -12.20
N ALA A 17 18.53 -17.47 -12.98
CA ALA A 17 17.51 -16.60 -12.45
C ALA A 17 16.63 -17.38 -11.46
N VAL A 18 16.62 -16.98 -10.20
CA VAL A 18 15.86 -17.61 -9.12
C VAL A 18 14.38 -17.67 -9.50
N THR A 19 13.81 -18.87 -9.43
CA THR A 19 12.42 -19.16 -9.78
C THR A 19 11.55 -19.33 -8.53
N VAL A 20 10.23 -19.27 -8.68
CA VAL A 20 9.27 -19.56 -7.60
C VAL A 20 9.48 -20.97 -7.02
N SER A 21 9.88 -21.93 -7.87
CA SER A 21 10.18 -23.31 -7.45
C SER A 21 11.37 -23.37 -6.50
N ASP A 22 12.42 -22.60 -6.76
CA ASP A 22 13.62 -22.57 -5.92
C ASP A 22 13.30 -21.97 -4.54
N VAL A 23 12.44 -20.95 -4.49
CA VAL A 23 11.94 -20.38 -3.22
C VAL A 23 11.11 -21.40 -2.44
N GLN A 24 10.23 -22.15 -3.11
CA GLN A 24 9.42 -23.21 -2.48
C GLN A 24 10.30 -24.32 -1.92
N GLU A 25 11.37 -24.69 -2.62
CA GLU A 25 12.32 -25.70 -2.14
C GLU A 25 13.09 -25.20 -0.90
N LEU A 26 13.51 -23.94 -0.87
CA LEU A 26 14.14 -23.33 0.30
C LEU A 26 13.21 -23.28 1.52
N ILE A 27 11.92 -22.98 1.31
CA ILE A 27 10.91 -23.01 2.38
C ILE A 27 10.72 -24.43 2.91
N ARG A 28 10.61 -25.43 2.01
CA ARG A 28 10.53 -26.83 2.43
C ARG A 28 11.76 -27.24 3.24
N ARG A 29 12.95 -26.83 2.80
CA ARG A 29 14.20 -27.13 3.50
C ARG A 29 14.25 -26.48 4.88
N LYS A 30 13.73 -25.26 5.02
CA LYS A 30 13.56 -24.58 6.31
C LYS A 30 12.67 -25.40 7.25
N GLU A 31 11.50 -25.85 6.78
CA GLU A 31 10.57 -26.65 7.58
C GLU A 31 11.17 -27.99 8.04
N GLU A 32 11.95 -28.65 7.18
CA GLU A 32 12.70 -29.86 7.54
C GLU A 32 13.72 -29.61 8.66
N ILE A 33 14.45 -28.50 8.59
CA ILE A 33 15.44 -28.12 9.62
C ILE A 33 14.72 -27.80 10.94
N GLU A 34 13.60 -27.06 10.90
CA GLU A 34 12.79 -26.76 12.08
C GLU A 34 12.23 -28.03 12.74
N ALA A 35 11.79 -29.00 11.94
CA ALA A 35 11.33 -30.29 12.43
C ALA A 35 12.46 -31.08 13.11
N GLN A 36 13.67 -31.06 12.55
CA GLN A 36 14.85 -31.69 13.16
C GLN A 36 15.28 -30.99 14.44
N ILE A 37 15.25 -29.66 14.48
CA ILE A 37 15.53 -28.88 15.70
C ILE A 37 14.55 -29.28 16.79
N LYS A 38 13.24 -29.30 16.47
CA LYS A 38 12.20 -29.70 17.42
C LYS A 38 12.42 -31.11 17.95
N ALA A 39 12.71 -32.08 17.09
CA ALA A 39 12.97 -33.46 17.51
C ALA A 39 14.18 -33.56 18.46
N ASN A 40 15.25 -32.78 18.24
CA ASN A 40 16.38 -32.75 19.17
C ASN A 40 16.04 -32.06 20.50
N TYR A 41 15.16 -31.03 20.50
CA TYR A 41 14.64 -30.45 21.73
C TYR A 41 13.77 -31.42 22.51
N ASP A 42 12.91 -32.21 21.84
CA ASP A 42 12.09 -33.24 22.49
C ASP A 42 12.98 -34.30 23.18
N VAL A 43 14.13 -34.65 22.57
CA VAL A 43 15.14 -35.51 23.21
C VAL A 43 15.71 -34.86 24.48
N LEU A 44 15.99 -33.55 24.47
CA LEU A 44 16.46 -32.85 25.67
C LEU A 44 15.38 -32.77 26.76
N GLU A 45 14.12 -32.51 26.41
CA GLU A 45 13.01 -32.48 27.38
C GLU A 45 12.74 -33.85 28.02
N SER A 46 12.99 -34.94 27.29
CA SER A 46 12.89 -36.30 27.83
C SER A 46 13.91 -36.57 28.95
N GLN A 47 15.02 -35.82 28.97
CA GLN A 47 16.05 -35.92 30.00
C GLN A 47 15.73 -34.93 31.13
N LYS A 48 15.52 -35.46 32.34
CA LYS A 48 15.13 -34.64 33.51
C LYS A 48 16.11 -33.48 33.76
N GLY A 49 15.64 -32.25 33.60
CA GLY A 49 16.28 -31.05 34.13
C GLY A 49 17.57 -30.60 33.42
N VAL A 50 17.81 -31.02 32.18
CA VAL A 50 18.98 -30.62 31.39
C VAL A 50 18.53 -30.01 30.06
N GLY A 51 18.41 -28.68 30.03
CA GLY A 51 18.16 -27.91 28.82
C GLY A 51 19.43 -27.73 27.95
N MET A 52 19.52 -26.61 27.23
CA MET A 52 20.60 -26.35 26.27
C MET A 52 21.93 -25.92 26.93
N ASN A 53 21.89 -25.27 28.09
CA ASN A 53 23.03 -24.57 28.69
C ASN A 53 23.39 -25.07 30.10
N GLU A 54 22.64 -26.04 30.61
CA GLU A 54 22.76 -26.54 31.96
C GLU A 54 24.03 -27.38 32.13
N PRO A 55 24.67 -27.35 33.30
CA PRO A 55 25.85 -28.16 33.58
C PRO A 55 25.55 -29.66 33.37
N LEU A 56 26.53 -30.42 32.91
CA LEU A 56 26.44 -31.88 32.78
C LEU A 56 27.13 -32.63 33.92
N VAL A 57 27.65 -31.87 34.89
CA VAL A 57 28.29 -32.37 36.10
C VAL A 57 27.40 -32.12 37.31
N ASP A 58 27.60 -32.92 38.34
CA ASP A 58 26.99 -32.72 39.67
C ASP A 58 27.75 -31.66 40.48
N CYS A 59 27.36 -31.46 41.75
CA CYS A 59 27.98 -30.51 42.66
C CYS A 59 29.40 -30.90 43.10
N GLU A 60 29.81 -32.15 42.90
CA GLU A 60 31.14 -32.68 43.22
C GLU A 60 32.07 -32.68 42.00
N GLY A 61 31.56 -32.35 40.81
CA GLY A 61 32.31 -32.27 39.56
C GLY A 61 32.36 -33.58 38.76
N TYR A 62 31.55 -34.57 39.13
CA TYR A 62 31.46 -35.86 38.44
C TYR A 62 30.33 -35.86 37.38
N PRO A 63 30.44 -36.70 36.34
CA PRO A 63 29.40 -36.83 35.32
C PRO A 63 28.09 -37.32 35.95
N ARG A 64 26.99 -36.60 35.65
CA ARG A 64 25.67 -36.95 36.16
C ARG A 64 25.23 -38.35 35.70
N SER A 65 24.81 -39.19 36.65
CA SER A 65 24.39 -40.58 36.41
C SER A 65 22.89 -40.71 36.12
N ASP A 66 22.13 -39.65 36.39
CA ASP A 66 20.69 -39.54 36.18
C ASP A 66 20.30 -39.18 34.74
N VAL A 67 21.28 -38.84 33.89
CA VAL A 67 21.07 -38.33 32.53
C VAL A 67 21.98 -39.06 31.54
N ASP A 68 21.47 -39.35 30.35
CA ASP A 68 22.30 -39.84 29.25
C ASP A 68 23.12 -38.69 28.63
N LEU A 69 24.33 -38.51 29.15
CA LEU A 69 25.29 -37.49 28.71
C LEU A 69 25.63 -37.56 27.23
N TYR A 70 25.62 -38.77 26.64
CA TYR A 70 25.95 -38.95 25.23
C TYR A 70 24.82 -38.42 24.35
N GLN A 71 23.57 -38.77 24.67
CA GLN A 71 22.41 -38.26 23.96
C GLN A 71 22.27 -36.75 24.11
N VAL A 72 22.43 -36.20 25.32
CA VAL A 72 22.35 -34.76 25.55
C VAL A 72 23.43 -34.00 24.77
N ARG A 73 24.68 -34.47 24.82
CA ARG A 73 25.78 -33.79 24.10
C ARG A 73 25.57 -33.83 22.59
N THR A 74 25.07 -34.94 22.07
CA THR A 74 24.74 -35.11 20.64
C THR A 74 23.59 -34.20 20.24
N ALA A 75 22.50 -34.18 21.00
CA ALA A 75 21.35 -33.31 20.75
C ALA A 75 21.74 -31.83 20.80
N ARG A 76 22.50 -31.39 21.81
CA ARG A 76 23.01 -30.01 21.90
C ARG A 76 23.88 -29.64 20.70
N HIS A 77 24.81 -30.52 20.30
CA HIS A 77 25.65 -30.26 19.14
C HIS A 77 24.81 -30.12 17.85
N ASN A 78 23.87 -31.04 17.63
CA ASN A 78 22.99 -31.03 16.47
C ASN A 78 22.13 -29.77 16.41
N ILE A 79 21.55 -29.34 17.54
CA ILE A 79 20.74 -28.11 17.62
C ILE A 79 21.57 -26.90 17.21
N VAL A 80 22.80 -26.76 17.70
CA VAL A 80 23.66 -25.61 17.33
C VAL A 80 23.97 -25.61 15.83
N CYS A 81 24.31 -26.77 15.26
CA CYS A 81 24.57 -26.91 13.83
C CYS A 81 23.32 -26.56 13.00
N LEU A 82 22.17 -27.15 13.35
CA LEU A 82 20.91 -26.92 12.65
C LEU A 82 20.39 -25.48 12.79
N GLN A 83 20.64 -24.82 13.92
CA GLN A 83 20.29 -23.40 14.11
C GLN A 83 21.13 -22.49 13.21
N ASN A 84 22.41 -22.79 13.02
CA ASN A 84 23.25 -22.07 12.08
C ASN A 84 22.80 -22.29 10.63
N ASP A 85 22.44 -23.54 10.29
CA ASP A 85 21.92 -23.88 8.97
C ASP A 85 20.57 -23.21 8.70
N HIS A 86 19.67 -23.18 9.69
CA HIS A 86 18.39 -22.48 9.62
C HIS A 86 18.58 -20.99 9.34
N LYS A 87 19.52 -20.35 10.04
CA LYS A 87 19.88 -18.94 9.80
C LYS A 87 20.42 -18.73 8.39
N ALA A 88 21.21 -19.66 7.87
CA ALA A 88 21.73 -19.59 6.50
C ALA A 88 20.61 -19.74 5.46
N VAL A 89 19.70 -20.69 5.64
CA VAL A 89 18.54 -20.92 4.75
C VAL A 89 17.58 -19.73 4.79
N MET A 90 17.29 -19.17 5.97
CA MET A 90 16.45 -17.97 6.10
C MET A 90 17.03 -16.78 5.31
N LYS A 91 18.35 -16.60 5.34
CA LYS A 91 19.02 -15.57 4.56
C LYS A 91 18.87 -15.81 3.04
N GLN A 92 18.99 -17.06 2.60
CA GLN A 92 18.79 -17.43 1.20
C GLN A 92 17.34 -17.18 0.75
N VAL A 93 16.35 -17.48 1.60
CA VAL A 93 14.93 -17.20 1.33
C VAL A 93 14.70 -15.69 1.16
N GLU A 94 15.26 -14.87 2.05
CA GLU A 94 15.16 -13.41 1.96
C GLU A 94 15.74 -12.88 0.65
N GLU A 95 16.97 -13.29 0.31
CA GLU A 95 17.65 -12.90 -0.93
C GLU A 95 16.86 -13.33 -2.17
N ALA A 96 16.34 -14.56 -2.19
CA ALA A 96 15.55 -15.12 -3.27
C ALA A 96 14.21 -14.38 -3.48
N LEU A 97 13.52 -14.03 -2.38
CA LEU A 97 12.26 -13.29 -2.42
C LEU A 97 12.46 -11.86 -2.94
N HIS A 98 13.52 -11.19 -2.49
CA HIS A 98 13.88 -9.85 -2.98
C HIS A 98 14.18 -9.85 -4.48
N GLN A 99 14.89 -10.85 -5.00
CA GLN A 99 15.16 -10.96 -6.43
C GLN A 99 13.88 -11.19 -7.25
N LEU A 100 12.97 -12.02 -6.75
CA LEU A 100 11.70 -12.30 -7.40
C LEU A 100 10.80 -11.05 -7.44
N HIS A 101 10.66 -10.34 -6.32
CA HIS A 101 9.87 -9.11 -6.25
C HIS A 101 10.49 -7.97 -7.05
N ALA A 102 11.82 -7.85 -7.10
CA ALA A 102 12.49 -6.88 -7.96
C ALA A 102 12.19 -7.14 -9.44
N ARG A 103 12.21 -8.42 -9.85
CA ARG A 103 11.86 -8.84 -11.21
C ARG A 103 10.40 -8.60 -11.54
N ASP A 104 9.49 -8.91 -10.64
CA ASP A 104 8.05 -8.70 -10.87
C ASP A 104 7.71 -7.22 -10.89
N LYS A 105 8.38 -6.39 -10.07
CA LYS A 105 8.28 -4.93 -10.13
C LYS A 105 8.80 -4.38 -11.45
N GLU A 106 9.92 -4.89 -11.98
CA GLU A 106 10.43 -4.50 -13.30
C GLU A 106 9.51 -4.96 -14.44
N LYS A 107 9.01 -6.19 -14.39
CA LYS A 107 8.03 -6.69 -15.37
C LYS A 107 6.76 -5.86 -15.32
N GLN A 108 6.20 -5.61 -14.14
CA GLN A 108 5.01 -4.78 -13.98
C GLN A 108 5.27 -3.33 -14.44
N ALA A 109 6.46 -2.77 -14.21
CA ALA A 109 6.83 -1.46 -14.75
C ALA A 109 6.94 -1.47 -16.29
N ARG A 110 7.44 -2.55 -16.88
CA ARG A 110 7.51 -2.73 -18.34
C ARG A 110 6.13 -2.94 -18.95
N ASP A 111 5.31 -3.79 -18.35
CA ASP A 111 3.94 -4.09 -18.79
C ASP A 111 3.05 -2.85 -18.63
N THR A 112 3.24 -2.03 -17.59
CA THR A 112 2.54 -0.75 -17.45
C THR A 112 3.06 0.30 -18.45
N ALA A 113 4.36 0.34 -18.74
CA ALA A 113 4.91 1.22 -19.77
C ALA A 113 4.50 0.80 -21.19
N GLU A 114 4.42 -0.51 -21.45
CA GLU A 114 3.98 -1.09 -22.72
C GLU A 114 2.46 -0.96 -22.86
N ALA A 115 1.66 -1.18 -21.81
CA ALA A 115 0.23 -0.87 -21.79
C ALA A 115 -0.03 0.63 -21.96
N HIS A 116 0.83 1.50 -21.41
CA HIS A 116 0.75 2.94 -21.65
C HIS A 116 1.13 3.28 -23.10
N LYS A 117 2.12 2.61 -23.68
CA LYS A 117 2.52 2.78 -25.09
C LYS A 117 1.49 2.20 -26.07
N GLU A 118 0.85 1.08 -25.72
CA GLU A 118 -0.24 0.46 -26.45
C GLU A 118 -1.55 1.25 -26.28
N ALA A 119 -1.83 1.84 -25.13
CA ALA A 119 -2.93 2.79 -24.95
C ALA A 119 -2.68 4.07 -25.77
N MET A 120 -1.42 4.51 -25.86
CA MET A 120 -1.01 5.61 -26.74
C MET A 120 -1.16 5.21 -28.22
N SER A 121 -0.86 3.96 -28.59
CA SER A 121 -0.97 3.43 -29.97
C SER A 121 -2.39 3.02 -30.39
N ARG A 122 -3.24 2.51 -29.48
CA ARG A 122 -4.68 2.27 -29.74
C ARG A 122 -5.45 3.59 -29.86
N ASN A 123 -4.93 4.68 -29.28
CA ASN A 123 -5.37 6.05 -29.60
C ASN A 123 -4.93 6.54 -30.99
N LEU A 124 -3.98 5.88 -31.69
CA LEU A 124 -3.72 6.14 -33.12
C LEU A 124 -4.75 5.47 -34.06
N GLY A 125 -5.68 4.65 -33.53
CA GLY A 125 -6.82 4.11 -34.29
C GLY A 125 -8.08 5.00 -34.27
N GLN A 126 -8.09 6.03 -33.41
CA GLN A 126 -9.08 7.10 -33.37
C GLN A 126 -8.37 8.46 -33.38
N SER A 127 -7.43 8.63 -34.31
CA SER A 127 -7.05 9.95 -34.77
C SER A 127 -8.11 10.47 -35.75
N GLU A 128 -9.32 10.77 -35.27
CA GLU A 128 -9.91 12.06 -35.64
C GLU A 128 -8.94 13.08 -35.04
N GLY A 129 -8.39 13.96 -35.88
CA GLY A 129 -7.15 14.67 -35.62
C GLY A 129 -7.07 15.35 -34.25
N LEU A 130 -5.83 15.62 -33.81
CA LEU A 130 -5.52 16.73 -32.90
C LEU A 130 -5.92 18.05 -33.57
N SER A 131 -7.23 18.24 -33.74
CA SER A 131 -7.82 19.55 -33.63
C SER A 131 -7.69 19.94 -32.15
N PRO A 132 -7.30 21.19 -31.84
CA PRO A 132 -7.38 21.68 -30.48
C PRO A 132 -8.79 21.41 -29.93
N PRO A 133 -8.95 21.10 -28.63
CA PRO A 133 -10.25 20.86 -28.03
C PRO A 133 -11.22 21.96 -28.48
N GLN A 134 -12.24 21.57 -29.23
CA GLN A 134 -13.16 22.54 -29.82
C GLN A 134 -13.89 23.25 -28.70
N ALA A 135 -13.81 24.58 -28.63
CA ALA A 135 -14.60 25.34 -27.69
C ALA A 135 -16.07 25.32 -28.14
N PHE A 136 -16.99 25.05 -27.21
CA PHE A 136 -18.43 25.12 -27.51
C PHE A 136 -19.06 26.44 -27.07
N ALA A 137 -18.37 27.19 -26.21
CA ALA A 137 -18.83 28.49 -25.72
C ALA A 137 -17.66 29.45 -25.56
N LYS A 138 -17.97 30.75 -25.66
CA LYS A 138 -17.00 31.84 -25.49
C LYS A 138 -17.53 32.82 -24.45
N VAL A 139 -16.65 33.29 -23.57
CA VAL A 139 -17.03 34.24 -22.52
C VAL A 139 -17.28 35.61 -23.13
N ASN A 140 -18.53 36.08 -23.07
CA ASN A 140 -18.93 37.36 -23.65
C ASN A 140 -18.78 38.54 -22.67
N ASN A 141 -19.08 38.32 -21.39
CA ASN A 141 -18.99 39.37 -20.37
C ASN A 141 -18.84 38.76 -18.97
N ILE A 142 -18.09 39.42 -18.09
CA ILE A 142 -17.86 39.02 -16.71
C ILE A 142 -18.22 40.19 -15.79
N SER A 143 -19.14 39.95 -14.86
CA SER A 143 -19.49 40.95 -13.85
C SER A 143 -18.39 41.06 -12.78
N PRO A 144 -17.93 42.28 -12.42
CA PRO A 144 -16.94 42.48 -11.35
C PRO A 144 -17.41 41.88 -10.02
N GLY A 145 -16.54 41.09 -9.37
CA GLY A 145 -16.85 40.43 -8.09
C GLY A 145 -17.71 39.16 -8.22
N SER A 146 -18.06 38.73 -9.44
CA SER A 146 -18.66 37.42 -9.66
C SER A 146 -17.66 36.27 -9.42
N PRO A 147 -18.12 35.03 -9.17
CA PRO A 147 -17.23 33.86 -9.04
C PRO A 147 -16.29 33.69 -10.24
N ALA A 148 -16.77 33.98 -11.45
CA ALA A 148 -15.95 33.94 -12.66
C ALA A 148 -14.80 34.97 -12.65
N SER A 149 -15.08 36.19 -12.16
CA SER A 149 -14.06 37.23 -11.99
C SER A 149 -13.00 36.85 -10.96
N ILE A 150 -13.40 36.22 -9.85
CA ILE A 150 -12.48 35.78 -8.78
C ILE A 150 -11.65 34.58 -9.23
N ALA A 151 -12.25 33.67 -10.00
CA ALA A 151 -11.58 32.52 -10.60
C ALA A 151 -10.60 32.91 -11.73
N GLY A 152 -10.58 34.18 -12.14
CA GLY A 152 -9.63 34.70 -13.12
C GLY A 152 -10.02 34.49 -14.59
N LEU A 153 -11.28 34.12 -14.87
CA LEU A 153 -11.80 34.10 -16.25
C LEU A 153 -11.73 35.50 -16.86
N GLN A 154 -11.51 35.56 -18.16
CA GLN A 154 -11.45 36.80 -18.94
C GLN A 154 -12.49 36.79 -20.07
N VAL A 155 -12.84 37.99 -20.53
CA VAL A 155 -13.65 38.13 -21.75
C VAL A 155 -12.86 37.54 -22.90
N ASP A 156 -13.55 36.86 -23.80
CA ASP A 156 -13.02 36.11 -24.93
C ASP A 156 -12.39 34.74 -24.62
N ASP A 157 -12.40 34.29 -23.36
CA ASP A 157 -11.98 32.93 -23.03
C ASP A 157 -12.88 31.88 -23.70
N GLU A 158 -12.24 30.83 -24.20
CA GLU A 158 -12.88 29.70 -24.88
C GLU A 158 -13.11 28.55 -23.89
N ILE A 159 -14.37 28.15 -23.74
CA ILE A 159 -14.80 27.09 -22.83
C ILE A 159 -14.87 25.77 -23.60
N VAL A 160 -14.03 24.84 -23.15
CA VAL A 160 -13.96 23.47 -23.67
C VAL A 160 -14.92 22.55 -22.90
N GLU A 161 -15.02 22.74 -21.59
CA GLU A 161 -15.81 21.91 -20.68
C GLU A 161 -16.33 22.75 -19.51
N PHE A 162 -17.55 22.48 -19.06
CA PHE A 162 -18.17 23.12 -17.90
C PHE A 162 -18.89 22.07 -17.03
N GLY A 163 -18.23 21.60 -15.98
CA GLY A 163 -18.75 20.53 -15.13
C GLY A 163 -18.89 19.23 -15.93
N SER A 164 -20.12 18.74 -16.12
CA SER A 164 -20.40 17.58 -16.96
C SER A 164 -20.70 17.92 -18.42
N VAL A 165 -20.72 19.21 -18.78
CA VAL A 165 -21.09 19.69 -20.12
C VAL A 165 -19.85 19.84 -20.99
N ASN A 166 -19.84 19.21 -22.16
CA ASN A 166 -18.77 19.23 -23.15
C ASN A 166 -19.35 19.46 -24.57
N THR A 167 -18.48 19.54 -25.58
CA THR A 167 -18.87 19.72 -26.99
C THR A 167 -19.84 18.68 -27.52
N GLN A 168 -19.83 17.46 -26.96
CA GLN A 168 -20.64 16.34 -27.44
C GLN A 168 -22.06 16.36 -26.86
N ASN A 169 -22.27 16.98 -25.70
CA ASN A 169 -23.55 16.98 -24.99
C ASN A 169 -24.19 18.37 -24.84
N PHE A 170 -23.51 19.44 -25.28
CA PHE A 170 -24.03 20.80 -25.21
C PHE A 170 -25.15 21.04 -26.24
N GLN A 171 -26.37 21.27 -25.75
CA GLN A 171 -27.53 21.61 -26.60
C GLN A 171 -27.99 23.05 -26.41
N SER A 172 -27.97 23.55 -25.16
CA SER A 172 -28.40 24.91 -24.85
C SER A 172 -27.70 25.45 -23.60
N LEU A 173 -27.67 26.78 -23.44
CA LEU A 173 -27.16 27.43 -22.22
C LEU A 173 -27.94 27.02 -20.95
N HIS A 174 -29.15 26.48 -21.08
CA HIS A 174 -29.91 25.95 -19.96
C HIS A 174 -29.20 24.76 -19.29
N ASN A 175 -28.47 23.93 -20.06
CA ASN A 175 -27.67 22.84 -19.51
C ASN A 175 -26.61 23.36 -18.53
N ILE A 176 -25.92 24.45 -18.89
CA ILE A 176 -24.96 25.12 -17.99
C ILE A 176 -25.68 25.64 -16.74
N GLY A 177 -26.80 26.33 -16.92
CA GLY A 177 -27.61 26.85 -15.81
C GLY A 177 -28.05 25.75 -14.83
N SER A 178 -28.44 24.58 -15.34
CA SER A 178 -28.81 23.44 -14.52
C SER A 178 -27.63 22.89 -13.71
N VAL A 179 -26.43 22.80 -14.30
CA VAL A 179 -25.22 22.36 -13.59
C VAL A 179 -24.85 23.37 -12.50
N VAL A 180 -24.92 24.68 -12.80
CA VAL A 180 -24.67 25.73 -11.80
C VAL A 180 -25.69 25.65 -10.66
N GLN A 181 -26.98 25.50 -10.96
CA GLN A 181 -28.03 25.44 -9.95
C GLN A 181 -27.90 24.22 -9.02
N HIS A 182 -27.48 23.05 -9.55
CA HIS A 182 -27.21 21.87 -8.71
C HIS A 182 -25.89 21.97 -7.94
N SER A 183 -24.95 22.79 -8.42
CA SER A 183 -23.67 23.02 -7.75
C SER A 183 -23.73 24.15 -6.73
N GLU A 184 -24.72 25.04 -6.83
CA GLU A 184 -24.90 26.17 -5.93
C GLU A 184 -25.25 25.69 -4.51
N GLY A 185 -24.39 26.02 -3.55
CA GLY A 185 -24.54 25.60 -2.15
C GLY A 185 -24.04 24.18 -1.85
N THR A 186 -23.57 23.43 -2.85
CA THR A 186 -23.01 22.09 -2.65
C THR A 186 -21.48 22.18 -2.55
N LEU A 187 -20.91 21.72 -1.43
CA LEU A 187 -19.46 21.64 -1.29
C LEU A 187 -18.93 20.52 -2.19
N THR A 188 -18.19 20.88 -3.25
CA THR A 188 -17.64 19.89 -4.21
C THR A 188 -16.23 19.48 -3.85
N TRP A 189 -15.43 20.39 -3.28
CA TRP A 189 -14.06 20.13 -2.88
C TRP A 189 -13.62 21.01 -1.72
N SER A 190 -12.76 20.47 -0.87
CA SER A 190 -12.07 21.19 0.19
C SER A 190 -10.57 21.07 0.00
N PHE A 191 -9.88 22.20 -0.04
CA PHE A 191 -8.42 22.26 -0.13
C PHE A 191 -7.80 22.54 1.24
N GLY A 192 -6.73 21.80 1.55
CA GLY A 192 -6.00 21.93 2.81
C GLY A 192 -6.53 21.03 3.92
N TRP A 193 -5.65 20.75 4.89
CA TRP A 193 -5.97 19.99 6.10
C TRP A 193 -5.47 20.74 7.34
N ASN A 194 -6.11 20.51 8.48
CA ASN A 194 -5.63 21.02 9.76
C ASN A 194 -4.46 20.15 10.27
N SER A 195 -3.22 20.68 10.26
CA SER A 195 -2.02 19.96 10.69
C SER A 195 -1.97 19.66 12.19
N SER A 196 -2.84 20.29 12.99
CA SER A 196 -2.94 20.05 14.44
C SER A 196 -3.81 18.84 14.77
N LEU A 197 -4.52 18.27 13.79
CA LEU A 197 -5.39 17.12 13.96
C LEU A 197 -4.83 15.90 13.21
N PRO A 198 -5.00 14.69 13.77
CA PRO A 198 -4.57 13.47 13.10
C PRO A 198 -5.38 13.22 11.82
N VAL A 199 -4.71 12.62 10.84
CA VAL A 199 -5.36 12.06 9.65
C VAL A 199 -5.49 10.56 9.87
N TYR A 200 -6.70 10.03 9.74
CA TYR A 200 -6.97 8.61 9.91
C TYR A 200 -7.12 7.91 8.56
N TYR A 201 -6.77 6.63 8.56
CA TYR A 201 -7.06 5.72 7.46
C TYR A 201 -8.32 4.92 7.79
N ILE A 202 -9.32 4.87 6.91
CA ILE A 202 -10.60 4.18 7.19
C ILE A 202 -10.62 2.73 6.66
N ARG A 203 -10.04 2.42 5.49
CA ARG A 203 -10.14 1.07 4.88
C ARG A 203 -8.79 0.55 4.43
N ASP A 204 -8.43 -0.68 4.81
CA ASP A 204 -7.06 -1.20 4.65
C ASP A 204 -6.77 -1.89 3.30
N ASP A 205 -7.69 -2.70 2.78
CA ASP A 205 -7.26 -3.80 1.88
C ASP A 205 -7.15 -3.45 0.39
N ASN A 206 -7.79 -2.38 -0.09
CA ASN A 206 -7.63 -1.90 -1.48
C ASN A 206 -8.27 -0.53 -1.78
N GLN A 207 -8.79 0.15 -0.77
CA GLN A 207 -9.49 1.43 -0.92
C GLN A 207 -8.83 2.42 0.03
N ARG A 208 -7.87 3.20 -0.49
CA ARG A 208 -7.19 4.22 0.30
C ARG A 208 -8.17 5.35 0.58
N VAL A 209 -8.85 5.28 1.72
CA VAL A 209 -9.81 6.28 2.18
C VAL A 209 -9.21 6.99 3.38
N LEU A 210 -8.94 8.28 3.21
CA LEU A 210 -8.38 9.16 4.22
C LEU A 210 -9.50 9.96 4.89
N LEU A 211 -9.39 10.13 6.19
CA LEU A 211 -10.26 11.00 6.98
C LEU A 211 -9.41 12.13 7.55
N TYR A 212 -9.74 13.36 7.19
CA TYR A 212 -9.08 14.55 7.72
C TYR A 212 -10.11 15.64 7.98
N VAL A 213 -9.68 16.66 8.73
CA VAL A 213 -10.51 17.82 9.05
C VAL A 213 -10.02 19.04 8.29
N CYS A 214 -10.97 19.77 7.70
CA CYS A 214 -10.78 21.05 7.06
C CYS A 214 -11.71 22.07 7.75
N ALA A 215 -11.14 22.97 8.54
CA ALA A 215 -11.88 23.99 9.29
C ALA A 215 -13.05 23.41 10.12
N HIS A 216 -14.31 23.67 9.73
CA HIS A 216 -15.53 23.22 10.41
C HIS A 216 -16.16 21.96 9.75
N THR A 217 -15.49 21.35 8.78
CA THR A 217 -16.00 20.19 8.03
C THR A 217 -15.00 19.03 8.10
N ALA A 218 -15.49 17.82 8.33
CA ALA A 218 -14.67 16.62 8.18
C ALA A 218 -14.79 16.06 6.77
N VAL A 219 -13.69 15.57 6.21
CA VAL A 219 -13.60 15.13 4.81
C VAL A 219 -13.16 13.68 4.77
N ILE A 220 -13.97 12.85 4.12
CA ILE A 220 -13.65 11.48 3.74
C ILE A 220 -13.20 11.52 2.28
N TYR A 221 -11.91 11.30 2.04
CA TYR A 221 -11.30 11.35 0.72
C TYR A 221 -10.92 9.96 0.23
N ASN A 222 -11.54 9.51 -0.86
CA ASN A 222 -11.14 8.29 -1.56
C ASN A 222 -10.07 8.62 -2.61
N VAL A 223 -8.84 8.19 -2.32
CA VAL A 223 -7.65 8.46 -3.15
C VAL A 223 -7.77 7.79 -4.52
N PHE A 224 -8.31 6.58 -4.59
CA PHE A 224 -8.39 5.84 -5.87
C PHE A 224 -9.47 6.39 -6.79
N LYS A 225 -10.62 6.78 -6.24
CA LYS A 225 -11.71 7.37 -7.02
C LYS A 225 -11.56 8.89 -7.22
N ASN A 226 -10.59 9.52 -6.55
CA ASN A 226 -10.42 10.98 -6.49
C ASN A 226 -11.73 11.71 -6.13
N THR A 227 -12.42 11.23 -5.10
CA THR A 227 -13.73 11.77 -4.65
C THR A 227 -13.66 12.15 -3.18
N GLN A 228 -14.34 13.25 -2.84
CA GLN A 228 -14.49 13.72 -1.46
C GLN A 228 -15.95 13.61 -1.02
N HIS A 229 -16.16 13.12 0.19
CA HIS A 229 -17.43 13.21 0.91
C HIS A 229 -17.23 14.12 2.12
N HIS A 230 -18.12 15.10 2.28
CA HIS A 230 -18.01 16.13 3.30
C HIS A 230 -19.06 15.93 4.38
N LEU A 231 -18.60 15.82 5.63
CA LEU A 231 -19.45 15.70 6.82
C LEU A 231 -19.66 17.10 7.41
N GLN A 232 -20.79 17.71 7.06
CA GLN A 232 -21.12 19.10 7.41
C GLN A 232 -22.15 19.15 8.54
N GLY A 233 -21.88 19.98 9.55
CA GLY A 233 -22.82 20.19 10.67
C GLY A 233 -22.26 21.02 11.82
N HIS A 234 -20.94 21.11 11.98
CA HIS A 234 -20.34 21.92 13.03
C HIS A 234 -20.43 23.42 12.72
N PRO A 235 -20.89 24.25 13.67
CA PRO A 235 -20.91 25.71 13.52
C PRO A 235 -19.53 26.35 13.71
N ASN A 236 -18.62 25.66 14.40
CA ASN A 236 -17.27 26.15 14.71
C ASN A 236 -16.20 25.24 14.10
N VAL A 237 -14.94 25.68 14.17
CA VAL A 237 -13.77 24.89 13.73
C VAL A 237 -13.68 23.61 14.58
N ILE A 238 -13.57 22.47 13.91
CA ILE A 238 -13.39 21.17 14.55
C ILE A 238 -12.03 21.16 15.25
N SER A 239 -12.02 20.86 16.54
CA SER A 239 -10.84 20.85 17.40
C SER A 239 -10.40 19.46 17.82
N CYS A 240 -11.23 18.44 17.63
CA CYS A 240 -10.83 17.05 17.86
C CYS A 240 -11.59 16.09 16.95
N LEU A 241 -10.92 14.98 16.63
CA LEU A 241 -11.39 13.91 15.77
C LEU A 241 -10.95 12.58 16.38
N CYS A 242 -11.86 11.62 16.48
CA CYS A 242 -11.51 10.23 16.78
C CYS A 242 -12.34 9.27 15.94
N ILE A 243 -11.86 8.04 15.84
CA ILE A 243 -12.48 6.97 15.08
C ILE A 243 -12.60 5.73 15.97
N SER A 244 -13.68 4.98 15.80
CA SER A 244 -13.89 3.69 16.45
C SER A 244 -12.89 2.63 15.92
N GLU A 245 -12.61 1.61 16.72
CA GLU A 245 -11.69 0.51 16.37
C GLU A 245 -12.16 -0.26 15.13
N ASP A 246 -13.48 -0.40 14.96
CA ASP A 246 -14.13 -0.98 13.78
C ASP A 246 -14.15 -0.05 12.55
N ARG A 247 -13.63 1.18 12.68
CA ARG A 247 -13.57 2.23 11.65
C ARG A 247 -14.93 2.65 11.06
N ARG A 248 -16.02 2.25 11.72
CA ARG A 248 -17.38 2.60 11.31
C ARG A 248 -17.79 3.96 11.84
N TRP A 249 -17.56 4.21 13.12
CA TRP A 249 -18.01 5.43 13.76
C TRP A 249 -16.91 6.47 13.80
N ILE A 250 -17.27 7.70 13.41
CA ILE A 250 -16.39 8.86 13.46
C ILE A 250 -17.01 9.85 14.43
N ALA A 251 -16.24 10.34 15.40
CA ALA A 251 -16.68 11.40 16.29
C ALA A 251 -15.84 12.66 16.08
N THR A 252 -16.53 13.77 15.85
CA THR A 252 -15.95 15.10 15.67
C THR A 252 -16.48 16.03 16.74
N ALA A 253 -15.62 16.90 17.28
CA ALA A 253 -16.08 17.99 18.13
C ALA A 253 -15.44 19.31 17.76
N ASP A 254 -16.21 20.39 17.94
CA ASP A 254 -15.78 21.74 17.64
C ASP A 254 -15.42 22.56 18.89
N LYS A 255 -14.72 23.67 18.66
CA LYS A 255 -14.33 24.63 19.68
C LYS A 255 -14.91 26.00 19.36
N GLY A 256 -15.84 26.46 20.20
CA GLY A 256 -16.44 27.79 20.09
C GLY A 256 -17.72 27.93 20.93
N PRO A 257 -18.43 29.06 20.80
CA PRO A 257 -19.76 29.21 21.38
C PRO A 257 -20.73 28.19 20.76
N ASN A 258 -21.59 27.58 21.59
CA ASN A 258 -22.50 26.49 21.19
C ASN A 258 -21.77 25.29 20.58
N CYS A 259 -20.73 24.79 21.26
CA CYS A 259 -19.95 23.70 20.73
C CYS A 259 -20.75 22.40 20.60
N LEU A 260 -20.53 21.69 19.49
CA LEU A 260 -21.19 20.44 19.18
C LEU A 260 -20.20 19.28 19.13
N ILE A 261 -20.69 18.11 19.50
CA ILE A 261 -20.09 16.82 19.21
C ILE A 261 -21.05 16.12 18.26
N ILE A 262 -20.54 15.65 17.12
CA ILE A 262 -21.34 14.91 16.13
C ILE A 262 -20.69 13.55 15.93
N ILE A 263 -21.54 12.52 15.88
CA ILE A 263 -21.16 11.14 15.58
C ILE A 263 -21.69 10.81 14.19
N TRP A 264 -20.79 10.37 13.32
CA TRP A 264 -21.06 10.04 11.92
C TRP A 264 -20.88 8.54 11.70
N ASP A 265 -21.66 7.97 10.78
CA ASP A 265 -21.42 6.62 10.25
C ASP A 265 -20.62 6.76 8.94
N SER A 266 -19.42 6.19 8.91
CA SER A 266 -18.48 6.31 7.80
C SER A 266 -18.98 5.69 6.48
N PHE A 267 -20.07 4.91 6.52
CA PHE A 267 -20.72 4.36 5.33
C PHE A 267 -21.79 5.26 4.74
N THR A 268 -22.60 5.92 5.58
CA THR A 268 -23.74 6.72 5.12
C THR A 268 -23.42 8.20 4.98
N GLY A 269 -22.37 8.68 5.66
CA GLY A 269 -22.11 10.11 5.81
C GLY A 269 -22.95 10.66 6.93
#